data_AF-A0A4U6AQK0-F1
#
_entry.id   AF-A0A4U6AQK0-F1
#
_cell.length_a   1.000
_cell.length_b   1.000
_cell.length_c   1.000
_cell.angle_alpha   90.00
_cell.angle_beta   90.00
_cell.angle_gamma   90.00
#
_symmetry.space_group_name_H-M   'P 1'
#
loop_
_entity.id
_entity.type
_entity.pdbx_description
1 polymer ?
#
loop_
_entity_poly.entity_id
_entity_poly.type
_entity_poly.pdbx_seq_one_letter_code
_entity_poly.pdbx_strand_id
1 'polypeptide(L)'
;MTSVAIIVLSTVNAPYGTRLSAEQLASKLADPASADHCDVFAFAFFSDVGEALQLSFLDEMHISLADASIVAQKFSGMAGYQLPLARAS
;
A
#
# COMPACT_ATOMS: atom_id res chain seq x y z
N MET A 1 -11.25 -13.23 -6.54
CA MET A 1 -10.97 -11.93 -5.90
C MET A 1 -11.68 -11.94 -4.57
N THR A 2 -10.97 -11.85 -3.45
CA THR A 2 -11.64 -11.84 -2.14
C THR A 2 -12.24 -10.46 -1.86
N SER A 3 -13.04 -10.36 -0.80
CA SER A 3 -13.65 -9.09 -0.39
C SER A 3 -12.62 -8.01 -0.06
N VAL A 4 -11.43 -8.37 0.43
CA VAL A 4 -10.42 -7.39 0.89
C VAL A 4 -9.77 -6.68 -0.31
N ALA A 5 -9.23 -7.43 -1.28
CA ALA A 5 -8.67 -6.85 -2.50
C ALA A 5 -9.64 -5.93 -3.24
N ILE A 6 -10.94 -6.28 -3.30
CA ILE A 6 -11.95 -5.42 -3.95
C ILE A 6 -12.12 -4.10 -3.20
N ILE A 7 -12.19 -4.13 -1.87
CA ILE A 7 -12.32 -2.92 -1.04
C ILE A 7 -11.08 -2.04 -1.21
N VAL A 8 -9.88 -2.62 -1.08
CA VAL A 8 -8.60 -1.90 -1.21
C VAL A 8 -8.47 -1.25 -2.58
N LEU A 9 -8.68 -2.01 -3.66
CA LEU A 9 -8.59 -1.49 -5.01
C LEU A 9 -9.65 -0.42 -5.30
N SER A 10 -10.83 -0.49 -4.68
CA SER A 10 -11.85 0.55 -4.83
C SER A 10 -11.39 1.87 -4.21
N THR A 11 -10.77 1.82 -3.02
CA THR A 11 -10.19 3.01 -2.37
C THR A 11 -9.01 3.57 -3.17
N VAL A 12 -8.04 2.72 -3.49
CA VAL A 12 -6.77 3.14 -4.12
C VAL A 12 -6.97 3.64 -5.55
N ASN A 13 -7.91 3.08 -6.31
CA ASN A 13 -8.18 3.52 -7.69
C ASN A 13 -9.19 4.68 -7.78
N ALA A 14 -9.96 4.98 -6.73
CA ALA A 14 -10.99 6.02 -6.75
C ALA A 14 -10.51 7.39 -7.26
N PRO A 15 -9.33 7.91 -6.86
CA PRO A 15 -8.90 9.24 -7.28
C PRO A 15 -8.19 9.30 -8.64
N TYR A 16 -7.75 8.17 -9.22
CA TYR A 16 -6.77 8.18 -10.32
C TYR A 16 -7.33 7.82 -11.70
N GLY A 17 -8.63 7.51 -11.82
CA GLY A 17 -9.30 7.21 -13.10
C GLY A 17 -8.76 5.99 -13.86
N THR A 18 -7.72 5.35 -13.33
CA THR A 18 -7.02 4.18 -13.83
C THR A 18 -7.14 3.08 -12.80
N ARG A 19 -7.27 1.83 -13.28
CA ARG A 19 -7.51 0.68 -12.41
C ARG A 19 -6.25 -0.18 -12.37
N LEU A 20 -5.54 -0.15 -11.25
CA LEU A 20 -4.58 -1.20 -10.94
C LEU A 20 -5.30 -2.49 -10.61
N SER A 21 -4.68 -3.61 -11.01
CA SER A 21 -5.02 -4.92 -10.47
C SER A 21 -4.40 -5.12 -9.09
N ALA A 22 -4.88 -6.14 -8.36
CA ALA A 22 -4.35 -6.46 -7.03
C ALA A 22 -2.86 -6.81 -7.10
N GLU A 23 -2.45 -7.54 -8.13
CA GLU A 23 -1.08 -7.97 -8.38
C GLU A 23 -0.17 -6.77 -8.70
N GLN A 24 -0.65 -5.82 -9.50
CA GLN A 24 0.13 -4.61 -9.80
C GLN A 24 0.30 -3.74 -8.57
N LEU A 25 -0.73 -3.63 -7.72
CA LEU A 25 -0.61 -2.95 -6.43
C LEU A 25 0.38 -3.70 -5.53
N ALA A 26 0.25 -5.03 -5.41
CA ALA A 26 1.13 -5.86 -4.59
C ALA A 26 2.61 -5.70 -4.96
N SER A 27 2.94 -5.73 -6.26
CA SER A 27 4.30 -5.51 -6.75
C SER A 27 4.85 -4.14 -6.33
N LYS A 28 4.01 -3.10 -6.26
CA LYS A 28 4.41 -1.77 -5.82
C LYS A 28 4.65 -1.72 -4.31
N LEU A 29 3.80 -2.39 -3.53
CA LEU A 29 3.92 -2.43 -2.06
C LEU A 29 5.11 -3.25 -1.58
N ALA A 30 5.60 -4.20 -2.37
CA ALA A 30 6.77 -5.02 -2.06
C ALA A 30 8.10 -4.40 -2.53
N ASP A 31 8.06 -3.39 -3.40
CA ASP A 31 9.26 -2.77 -3.99
C ASP A 31 9.54 -1.39 -3.37
N PRO A 32 10.66 -1.21 -2.63
CA PRO A 32 11.11 0.09 -2.13
C PRO A 32 11.29 1.16 -3.20
N ALA A 33 11.48 0.78 -4.46
CA ALA A 33 11.56 1.71 -5.58
C ALA A 33 10.23 2.45 -5.83
N SER A 34 9.10 1.91 -5.38
CA SER A 34 7.80 2.58 -5.48
C SER A 34 7.77 3.88 -4.67
N ALA A 35 8.40 3.90 -3.49
CA ALA A 35 8.55 5.12 -2.71
C ALA A 35 9.53 6.10 -3.36
N ASP A 36 10.63 5.59 -3.95
CA ASP A 36 11.61 6.43 -4.64
C ASP A 36 11.01 7.12 -5.89
N HIS A 37 10.06 6.47 -6.56
CA HIS A 37 9.31 7.03 -7.69
C HIS A 37 8.04 7.81 -7.29
N CYS A 38 7.79 8.03 -6.00
CA CYS A 38 6.56 8.67 -5.51
C CYS A 38 5.28 8.01 -6.06
N ASP A 39 5.23 6.67 -6.08
CA ASP A 39 4.09 5.96 -6.66
C ASP A 39 2.80 6.30 -5.90
N VAL A 40 1.89 6.95 -6.61
CA VAL A 40 0.65 7.50 -6.03
C VAL A 40 -0.29 6.41 -5.50
N PHE A 41 -0.28 5.22 -6.09
CA PHE A 41 -1.14 4.12 -5.67
C PHE A 41 -0.58 3.41 -4.44
N ALA A 42 0.73 3.22 -4.40
CA ALA A 42 1.40 2.73 -3.19
C ALA A 42 1.18 3.70 -2.03
N PHE A 43 1.35 5.00 -2.27
CA PHE A 43 1.07 6.02 -1.25
C PHE A 43 -0.38 5.98 -0.76
N ALA A 44 -1.36 5.98 -1.68
CA ALA A 44 -2.78 5.91 -1.34
C ALA A 44 -3.13 4.64 -0.54
N PHE A 45 -2.49 3.50 -0.83
CA PHE A 45 -2.66 2.31 -0.01
C PHE A 45 -2.22 2.55 1.44
N PHE A 46 -1.03 3.13 1.65
CA PHE A 46 -0.53 3.34 3.00
C PHE A 46 -1.24 4.48 3.75
N SER A 47 -1.76 5.50 3.05
CA SER A 47 -2.40 6.67 3.66
C SER A 47 -3.91 6.54 3.84
N ASP A 48 -4.61 5.96 2.86
CA ASP A 48 -6.07 6.07 2.76
C ASP A 48 -6.78 4.76 3.15
N VAL A 49 -6.07 3.63 3.10
CA VAL A 49 -6.61 2.33 3.54
C VAL A 49 -6.39 2.17 5.03
N GLY A 50 -7.39 1.69 5.77
CA GLY A 50 -7.23 1.41 7.21
C GLY A 50 -6.23 0.29 7.48
N GLU A 51 -5.46 0.39 8.57
CA GLU A 51 -4.38 -0.55 8.92
C GLU A 51 -4.79 -2.03 8.88
N ALA A 52 -5.96 -2.38 9.42
CA ALA A 52 -6.46 -3.76 9.40
C ALA A 52 -6.70 -4.29 7.98
N LEU A 53 -7.15 -3.43 7.05
CA LEU A 53 -7.32 -3.77 5.64
C LEU A 53 -5.97 -3.82 4.92
N GLN A 54 -5.02 -2.95 5.29
CA GLN A 54 -3.67 -3.02 4.76
C GLN A 54 -3.03 -4.38 5.10
N LEU A 55 -3.04 -4.78 6.37
CA LEU A 55 -2.51 -6.06 6.84
C LEU A 55 -3.20 -7.26 6.17
N SER A 56 -4.53 -7.24 6.08
CA SER A 56 -5.29 -8.30 5.41
C SER A 56 -4.96 -8.41 3.92
N PHE A 57 -4.71 -7.29 3.26
CA PHE A 57 -4.31 -7.27 1.85
C PHE A 57 -2.89 -7.78 1.64
N LEU A 58 -1.96 -7.46 2.54
CA LEU A 58 -0.61 -8.03 2.51
C LEU A 58 -0.65 -9.56 2.66
N ASP A 59 -1.46 -10.06 3.60
CA ASP A 59 -1.65 -11.51 3.79
C ASP A 59 -2.25 -12.19 2.54
N GLU A 60 -3.32 -11.62 1.99
CA GLU A 60 -3.97 -12.14 0.77
C GLU A 60 -3.02 -12.17 -0.44
N MET A 61 -2.18 -11.14 -0.59
CA MET A 61 -1.26 -11.01 -1.72
C MET A 61 0.11 -11.64 -1.45
N HIS A 62 0.29 -12.31 -0.30
CA HIS A 62 1.55 -12.91 0.14
C HIS A 62 2.74 -11.95 0.15
N ILE A 63 2.50 -10.70 0.56
CA ILE A 63 3.51 -9.66 0.68
C ILE A 63 4.12 -9.70 2.08
N SER A 64 5.44 -9.66 2.17
CA SER A 64 6.13 -9.55 3.45
C SER A 64 5.78 -8.24 4.13
N LEU A 65 5.30 -8.32 5.38
CA LEU A 65 5.06 -7.14 6.21
C LEU A 65 6.32 -6.28 6.34
N ALA A 66 7.50 -6.90 6.42
CA ALA A 66 8.76 -6.17 6.51
C ALA A 66 9.02 -5.32 5.25
N ASP A 67 8.81 -5.88 4.07
CA ASP A 67 9.04 -5.18 2.80
C ASP A 67 8.06 -4.01 2.65
N ALA A 68 6.77 -4.25 2.93
CA ALA A 68 5.75 -3.21 2.93
C ALA A 68 6.02 -2.11 3.97
N SER A 69 6.55 -2.48 5.14
CA SER A 69 6.90 -1.52 6.19
C SER A 69 8.09 -0.64 5.79
N ILE A 70 9.06 -1.15 5.02
CA ILE A 70 10.15 -0.33 4.46
C ILE A 70 9.59 0.73 3.51
N VAL A 71 8.68 0.32 2.62
CA VAL A 71 8.01 1.25 1.68
C VAL A 71 7.20 2.29 2.44
N ALA A 72 6.41 1.88 3.44
CA ALA A 72 5.63 2.76 4.29
C ALA A 72 6.51 3.76 5.08
N GLN A 73 7.67 3.33 5.58
CA GLN A 73 8.63 4.20 6.28
C GLN A 73 9.17 5.30 5.36
N LYS A 74 9.54 4.95 4.12
CA LYS A 74 9.99 5.94 3.14
C LYS A 74 8.90 6.98 2.86
N PHE A 75 7.68 6.53 2.57
CA PHE A 75 6.55 7.44 2.34
C PHE A 75 6.23 8.28 3.58
N SER A 76 6.32 7.73 4.77
CA SER A 76 6.11 8.44 6.03
C SER A 76 7.13 9.57 6.22
N GLY A 77 8.41 9.31 5.93
CA GLY A 77 9.46 10.34 5.96
C GLY A 77 9.20 11.47 4.96
N MET A 78 8.69 11.15 3.76
CA MET A 78 8.37 12.14 2.73
C MET A 78 7.11 12.94 3.04
N ALA A 79 6.09 12.31 3.61
CA ALA A 79 4.81 12.94 3.92
C ALA A 79 4.85 13.80 5.20
N GLY A 80 5.87 13.60 6.04
CA GLY A 80 6.04 14.34 7.30
C GLY A 80 5.11 13.88 8.42
N TYR A 81 4.45 12.73 8.28
CA TYR A 81 3.63 12.09 9.32
C TYR A 81 3.77 10.57 9.30
N GLN A 82 3.44 9.92 10.43
CA GLN A 82 3.54 8.46 10.55
C GLN A 82 2.39 7.75 9.82
N LEU A 83 2.74 6.92 8.84
CA LEU A 83 1.81 5.99 8.20
C LEU A 83 1.62 4.72 9.05
N PRO A 84 0.47 4.03 9.00
CA PRO A 84 0.18 2.90 9.88
C PRO A 84 1.26 1.81 9.87
N LEU A 85 1.60 1.31 8.68
CA LEU A 85 2.62 0.26 8.53
C LEU A 85 4.06 0.75 8.70
N ALA A 86 4.29 2.07 8.76
CA ALA A 86 5.63 2.59 9.07
C ALA A 86 6.01 2.40 10.54
N ARG A 87 5.04 2.07 11.40
CA ARG A 87 5.20 1.92 12.86
C ARG A 87 5.37 0.47 13.28
N ALA A 88 5.07 -0.47 12.38
CA ALA A 88 5.23 -1.91 12.62
C ALA A 88 6.73 -2.26 12.51
N SER A 89 7.46 -2.06 13.61
CA SER A 89 8.89 -2.42 13.76
C SER A 89 9.06 -3.48 14.83
#